data_AF-A0A844MUQ2-F1
#
_entry.id   AF-A0A844MUQ2-F1
#
_cell.length_a   1.000
_cell.length_b   1.000
_cell.length_c   1.000
_cell.angle_alpha   90.00
_cell.angle_beta   90.00
_cell.angle_gamma   90.00
#
_symmetry.space_group_name_H-M   'P 1'
#
loop_
_entity.id
_entity.type
_entity.pdbx_description
1 polymer ?
#
loop_
_entity_poly.entity_id
_entity_poly.type
_entity_poly.pdbx_seq_one_letter_code
_entity_poly.pdbx_strand_id
1 'polypeptide(L)'
;MKEVYARIIHERALLMCRAEAEVLCQYAELGEEIYRMWVDTLDATAPDDYDLTDSIHELGTRYGINTQTVTNLFEVIRQLVLEYDALIDQI
;
A
#
# COMPACT_ATOMS: atom_id res chain seq x y z
N MET A 1 -5.76 17.74 -17.18
CA MET A 1 -4.31 17.53 -16.94
C MET A 1 -4.06 16.92 -15.57
N LYS A 2 -4.58 17.52 -14.48
CA LYS A 2 -4.46 17.00 -13.11
C LYS A 2 -4.83 15.52 -12.96
N GLU A 3 -5.97 15.08 -13.51
CA GLU A 3 -6.41 13.67 -13.48
C GLU A 3 -5.46 12.70 -14.19
N VAL A 4 -4.83 13.14 -15.29
CA VAL A 4 -3.86 12.31 -16.02
C VAL A 4 -2.58 12.15 -15.21
N TYR A 5 -2.13 13.21 -14.53
CA TYR A 5 -0.98 13.16 -13.64
C TYR A 5 -1.26 12.31 -12.39
N ALA A 6 -2.42 12.48 -11.77
CA ALA A 6 -2.84 11.65 -10.64
C ALA A 6 -2.84 10.16 -11.00
N ARG A 7 -3.39 9.79 -12.18
CA ARG A 7 -3.35 8.41 -12.66
C ARG A 7 -1.92 7.88 -12.83
N ILE A 8 -1.02 8.66 -13.45
CA ILE A 8 0.39 8.28 -13.63
C ILE A 8 1.08 8.10 -12.26
N ILE A 9 0.76 8.95 -11.30
CA ILE A 9 1.29 8.87 -9.93
C ILE A 9 0.81 7.59 -9.24
N HIS A 10 -0.49 7.26 -9.32
CA HIS A 10 -1.02 6.00 -8.78
C HIS A 10 -0.42 4.76 -9.45
N GLU A 11 -0.24 4.77 -10.78
CA GLU A 11 0.42 3.66 -11.49
C GLU A 11 1.86 3.46 -11.01
N ARG A 12 2.60 4.55 -10.76
CA ARG A 12 3.95 4.49 -10.17
C ARG A 12 3.93 3.99 -8.73
N ALA A 13 3.00 4.48 -7.92
CA ALA A 13 2.83 4.05 -6.54
C ALA A 13 2.60 2.53 -6.46
N LEU A 14 1.70 2.00 -7.29
CA LEU A 14 1.43 0.57 -7.40
C LEU A 14 2.70 -0.22 -7.77
N LEU A 15 3.46 0.24 -8.77
CA LEU A 15 4.70 -0.43 -9.17
C LEU A 15 5.74 -0.46 -8.06
N MET A 16 5.88 0.63 -7.29
CA MET A 16 6.78 0.69 -6.14
C MET A 16 6.32 -0.26 -5.03
N CYS A 17 5.03 -0.30 -4.71
CA CYS A 17 4.48 -1.21 -3.70
C CYS A 17 4.76 -2.68 -4.05
N ARG A 18 4.59 -3.04 -5.32
CA ARG A 18 4.92 -4.39 -5.83
C ARG A 18 6.42 -4.69 -5.71
N ALA A 19 7.28 -3.74 -6.04
CA ALA A 19 8.74 -3.90 -5.94
C ALA A 19 9.18 -4.10 -4.48
N GLU A 20 8.68 -3.29 -3.55
CA GLU A 20 8.98 -3.43 -2.12
C GLU A 20 8.53 -4.78 -1.55
N ALA A 21 7.32 -5.23 -1.92
CA ALA A 21 6.82 -6.53 -1.50
C ALA A 21 7.66 -7.69 -2.05
N GLU A 22 8.09 -7.60 -3.32
CA GLU A 22 8.98 -8.59 -3.93
C GLU A 22 10.33 -8.67 -3.21
N VAL A 23 10.91 -7.52 -2.84
CA VAL A 23 12.19 -7.45 -2.11
C VAL A 23 12.06 -8.01 -0.69
N LEU A 24 10.99 -7.68 0.02
CA LEU A 24 10.80 -8.04 1.42
C LEU A 24 10.34 -9.50 1.61
N CYS A 25 9.53 -10.02 0.71
CA CYS A 25 8.88 -11.32 0.91
C CYS A 25 8.66 -12.16 -0.35
N GLN A 26 9.18 -11.76 -1.52
CA GLN A 26 9.07 -12.50 -2.79
C GLN A 26 7.61 -12.67 -3.29
N TYR A 27 6.71 -11.79 -2.84
CA TYR A 27 5.31 -11.76 -3.25
C TYR A 27 4.92 -10.36 -3.72
N ALA A 28 5.29 -9.99 -4.95
CA ALA A 28 4.88 -8.71 -5.54
C ALA A 28 3.36 -8.44 -5.45
N GLU A 29 2.54 -9.49 -5.54
CA GLU A 29 1.07 -9.39 -5.49
C GLU A 29 0.55 -8.93 -4.12
N LEU A 30 1.27 -9.24 -3.04
CA LEU A 30 0.93 -8.76 -1.70
C LEU A 30 1.05 -7.23 -1.62
N GLY A 31 2.05 -6.65 -2.28
CA GLY A 31 2.21 -5.19 -2.33
C GLY A 31 1.08 -4.50 -3.09
N GLU A 32 0.58 -5.13 -4.16
CA GLU A 32 -0.59 -4.66 -4.90
C GLU A 32 -1.87 -4.79 -4.06
N GLU A 33 -2.05 -5.89 -3.35
CA GLU A 33 -3.20 -6.12 -2.48
C GLU A 33 -3.25 -5.09 -1.35
N ILE A 34 -2.13 -4.86 -0.65
CA ILE A 34 -2.03 -3.85 0.41
C ILE A 34 -2.24 -2.44 -0.15
N TYR A 35 -1.69 -2.12 -1.33
CA TYR A 35 -1.93 -0.81 -1.96
C TYR A 35 -3.41 -0.59 -2.29
N ARG A 36 -4.11 -1.60 -2.82
CA ARG A 36 -5.55 -1.51 -3.10
C ARG A 36 -6.36 -1.35 -1.83
N MET A 37 -6.06 -2.14 -0.79
CA MET A 37 -6.67 -1.97 0.52
C MET A 37 -6.50 -0.53 1.00
N TRP A 38 -5.29 0.04 0.88
CA TRP A 38 -5.03 1.43 1.23
C TRP A 38 -5.88 2.43 0.45
N VAL A 39 -5.90 2.34 -0.87
CA VAL A 39 -6.69 3.24 -1.72
C VAL A 39 -8.18 3.14 -1.41
N ASP A 40 -8.70 1.92 -1.25
CA ASP A 40 -10.11 1.67 -0.93
C ASP A 40 -10.48 2.16 0.50
N THR A 41 -9.51 2.16 1.42
CA THR A 41 -9.70 2.53 2.83
C THR A 41 -9.50 4.03 3.09
N LEU A 42 -8.62 4.70 2.34
CA LEU A 42 -8.42 6.17 2.40
C LEU A 42 -9.67 6.94 1.97
N ASP A 43 -10.47 6.38 1.06
CA ASP A 43 -11.75 6.96 0.68
C ASP A 43 -12.80 6.88 1.82
N ALA A 44 -12.58 6.02 2.82
CA ALA A 44 -13.54 5.72 3.89
C ALA A 44 -13.12 6.20 5.29
N THR A 45 -11.82 6.29 5.57
CA THR A 45 -11.29 6.56 6.93
C THR A 45 -9.95 7.30 6.89
N ALA A 46 -9.65 8.08 7.93
CA ALA A 46 -8.35 8.71 8.08
C ALA A 46 -7.24 7.63 8.17
N PRO A 47 -6.06 7.85 7.54
CA PRO A 47 -5.02 6.83 7.42
C PRO A 47 -4.57 6.21 8.75
N ASP A 48 -4.63 6.95 9.85
CA ASP A 48 -4.14 6.47 11.14
C ASP A 48 -5.18 5.69 11.98
N ASP A 49 -6.45 5.64 11.54
CA ASP A 49 -7.58 5.09 12.31
C ASP A 49 -8.01 3.67 11.90
N TYR A 50 -7.39 3.06 10.89
CA TYR A 50 -7.78 1.74 10.40
C TYR A 50 -7.10 0.62 11.20
N ASP A 51 -7.90 -0.25 11.82
CA ASP A 51 -7.39 -1.45 12.51
C ASP A 51 -6.95 -2.51 11.49
N LEU A 52 -5.64 -2.62 11.31
CA LEU A 52 -5.01 -3.57 10.39
C LEU A 52 -4.81 -4.96 10.98
N THR A 53 -5.16 -5.21 12.25
CA THR A 53 -4.80 -6.44 12.96
C THR A 53 -5.30 -7.70 12.26
N ASP A 54 -6.58 -7.73 11.89
CA ASP A 54 -7.21 -8.86 11.21
C ASP A 54 -6.63 -9.05 9.80
N SER A 55 -6.42 -7.93 9.08
CA SER A 55 -5.84 -7.93 7.74
C SER A 55 -4.41 -8.46 7.72
N ILE A 56 -3.58 -8.03 8.68
CA ILE A 56 -2.20 -8.50 8.86
C ILE A 56 -2.17 -10.00 9.13
N HIS A 57 -3.07 -10.48 10.00
CA HIS A 57 -3.14 -11.90 10.34
C HIS A 57 -3.61 -12.76 9.16
N GLU A 58 -4.63 -12.30 8.43
CA GLU A 58 -5.16 -12.97 7.25
C GLU A 58 -4.11 -13.06 6.13
N LEU A 59 -3.48 -11.94 5.78
CA LEU A 59 -2.44 -11.89 4.75
C LEU A 59 -1.22 -12.72 5.14
N GLY A 60 -0.80 -12.66 6.41
CA GLY A 60 0.28 -13.48 6.93
C GLY A 60 0.00 -14.98 6.75
N THR A 61 -1.22 -15.41 7.07
CA THR A 61 -1.66 -16.81 6.90
C THR A 61 -1.72 -17.20 5.43
N ARG A 62 -2.30 -16.35 4.58
CA ARG A 62 -2.52 -16.64 3.16
C ARG A 62 -1.23 -16.77 2.37
N TYR A 63 -0.27 -15.88 2.62
CA TYR A 63 1.02 -15.87 1.92
C TYR A 63 2.11 -16.69 2.66
N GLY A 64 1.79 -17.27 3.82
CA GLY A 64 2.74 -18.07 4.60
C GLY A 64 3.92 -17.26 5.17
N ILE A 65 3.69 -15.96 5.39
CA ILE A 65 4.69 -14.99 5.86
C ILE A 65 4.37 -14.57 7.28
N ASN A 66 5.40 -14.20 8.05
CA ASN A 66 5.16 -13.76 9.42
C ASN A 66 4.41 -12.41 9.43
N THR A 67 3.60 -12.21 10.47
CA THR A 67 2.80 -10.99 10.63
C THR A 67 3.68 -9.74 10.68
N GLN A 68 4.88 -9.82 11.25
CA GLN A 68 5.81 -8.69 11.31
C GLN A 68 6.25 -8.19 9.92
N THR A 69 6.44 -9.09 8.96
CA THR A 69 6.82 -8.76 7.58
C THR A 69 5.66 -8.06 6.89
N VAL A 70 4.44 -8.56 7.11
CA VAL A 70 3.21 -7.92 6.61
C VAL A 70 3.03 -6.54 7.22
N THR A 71 3.22 -6.39 8.53
CA THR A 71 3.20 -5.07 9.22
C THR A 71 4.22 -4.10 8.62
N ASN A 72 5.47 -4.55 8.45
CA ASN A 72 6.51 -3.71 7.85
C ASN A 72 6.13 -3.28 6.43
N LEU A 73 5.54 -4.19 5.64
CA LEU A 73 5.10 -3.89 4.29
C LEU A 73 3.93 -2.89 4.28
N PHE A 74 2.98 -3.02 5.21
CA PHE A 74 1.92 -2.03 5.39
C PHE A 74 2.47 -0.63 5.67
N GLU A 75 3.46 -0.50 6.55
CA GLU A 75 4.06 0.79 6.88
C GLU A 75 4.82 1.40 5.71
N VAL A 76 5.59 0.60 4.97
CA VAL A 76 6.32 1.06 3.77
C VAL A 76 5.33 1.55 2.72
N ILE A 77 4.27 0.77 2.45
CA ILE A 77 3.25 1.15 1.47
C ILE A 77 2.48 2.39 1.92
N ARG A 78 2.12 2.50 3.20
CA ARG A 78 1.49 3.70 3.77
C ARG A 78 2.31 4.95 3.50
N GLN A 79 3.62 4.91 3.78
CA GLN A 79 4.49 6.05 3.54
C GLN A 79 4.59 6.41 2.06
N LEU A 80 4.73 5.41 1.17
CA LEU A 80 4.73 5.65 -0.27
C LEU A 80 3.46 6.36 -0.72
N VAL A 81 2.29 5.89 -0.28
CA VAL A 81 1.00 6.49 -0.64
C VAL A 81 0.92 7.94 -0.16
N LEU A 82 1.30 8.22 1.09
CA LEU A 82 1.29 9.59 1.65
C LEU A 82 2.21 10.55 0.88
N GLU A 83 3.40 10.09 0.47
CA GLU A 83 4.32 10.88 -0.34
C GLU A 83 3.72 11.22 -1.72
N TYR A 84 3.00 10.27 -2.32
CA TYR A 84 2.36 10.46 -3.61
C TYR A 84 1.12 11.34 -3.56
N ASP A 85 0.30 11.22 -2.51
CA ASP A 85 -0.85 12.12 -2.30
C ASP A 85 -0.38 13.56 -2.13
N ALA A 86 0.67 13.78 -1.34
CA ALA A 86 1.28 15.10 -1.19
C ALA A 86 1.82 15.65 -2.53
N LEU A 87 2.29 14.79 -3.44
CA LEU A 87 2.72 15.19 -4.77
C LEU A 87 1.54 15.57 -5.69
N ILE A 88 0.43 14.83 -5.61
CA ILE A 88 -0.80 15.12 -6.36
C ILE A 88 -1.39 16.47 -5.95
N ASP A 89 -1.37 16.79 -4.65
CA ASP A 89 -1.88 18.05 -4.12
C ASP A 89 -1.08 19.27 -4.58
N GLN A 90 0.19 19.08 -4.96
CA GLN A 90 1.06 20.13 -5.48
C GLN A 90 0.86 20.42 -6.99
N ILE A 91 0.08 19.61 -7.71
CA ILE A 91 -0.20 19.74 -9.16
C ILE A 91 -1.57 20.39 -9.41
#